data_AF-A0A928M0B5-F1
#
_entry.id   AF-A0A928M0B5-F1
#
_cell.length_a   1.000
_cell.length_b   1.000
_cell.length_c   1.000
_cell.angle_alpha   90.00
_cell.angle_beta   90.00
_cell.angle_gamma   90.00
#
_symmetry.space_group_name_H-M   'P 1'
#
loop_
_entity.id
_entity.type
_entity.pdbx_description
1 polymer ?
#
loop_
_entity_poly.entity_id
_entity_poly.type
_entity_poly.pdbx_seq_one_letter_code
_entity_poly.pdbx_strand_id
1 'polypeptide(L)'
;MNIQNLTIESDDLRKLLATASGDAALLYLSLRCGNTAEEAAAQLQFTPTRLSCAGATLRQLGLWAEPARPAVIAGERPVYSEKDVLEAMDTSNDFRLLYGEVQRLLGRSLNTEELKILLSFVHYLGLPTEVISVLVSYCKDRAKQRGSLRNPSLRTIEKEAFHWAEAGIDTLEAAGAYIQSQNFRASRLHELMNTLQIRGRNLTPAEERYALSWLDMGFPMDVIAIAYERTCLNTGGMSWPYMNKILQSWNESGFKTPDQVRSGDRKSGTQNGSRQLDADEQAAIAKMLQGV
;
A
#
# COMPACT_ATOMS: atom_id res chain seq x y z
N MET A 1 -4.05 -44.89 -18.74
CA MET A 1 -3.13 -43.86 -19.26
C MET A 1 -3.31 -43.78 -20.76
N ASN A 2 -3.84 -42.66 -21.26
CA ASN A 2 -4.02 -42.43 -22.70
C ASN A 2 -2.69 -41.89 -23.25
N ILE A 3 -1.78 -42.77 -23.69
CA ILE A 3 -0.42 -42.41 -24.10
C ILE A 3 -0.42 -42.01 -25.58
N GLN A 4 -1.22 -41.02 -25.96
CA GLN A 4 -1.10 -40.40 -27.28
C GLN A 4 0.10 -39.43 -27.24
N ASN A 5 1.12 -39.69 -28.07
CA ASN A 5 2.33 -38.90 -28.31
C ASN A 5 2.54 -37.69 -27.37
N LEU A 6 3.10 -37.95 -26.20
CA LEU A 6 3.44 -36.90 -25.24
C LEU A 6 4.62 -36.09 -25.78
N THR A 7 4.34 -34.94 -26.38
CA THR A 7 5.37 -34.00 -26.83
C THR A 7 5.69 -33.01 -25.72
N ILE A 8 6.89 -33.12 -25.15
CA ILE A 8 7.41 -32.18 -24.15
C ILE A 8 8.26 -31.14 -24.87
N GLU A 9 8.07 -29.86 -24.57
CA GLU A 9 8.92 -28.82 -25.15
C GLU A 9 10.36 -28.94 -24.64
N SER A 10 11.33 -28.65 -25.51
CA SER A 10 12.75 -28.78 -25.15
C SER A 10 13.17 -27.85 -24.00
N ASP A 11 12.51 -26.70 -23.85
CA ASP A 11 12.76 -25.76 -22.76
C ASP A 11 12.24 -26.31 -21.42
N ASP A 12 11.01 -26.84 -21.41
CA ASP A 12 10.40 -27.47 -20.24
C ASP A 12 11.20 -28.68 -19.77
N LEU A 13 11.68 -29.52 -20.70
CA LEU A 13 12.52 -30.66 -20.38
C LEU A 13 13.84 -30.23 -19.72
N ARG A 14 14.47 -29.15 -20.21
CA ARG A 14 15.69 -28.60 -19.60
C ARG A 14 15.43 -28.09 -18.18
N LYS A 15 14.32 -27.38 -17.98
CA LYS A 15 13.90 -26.87 -16.65
C LYS A 15 13.65 -28.01 -15.66
N LEU A 16 12.97 -29.08 -16.08
CA LEU A 16 12.74 -30.27 -15.24
C LEU A 16 14.06 -30.98 -14.90
N LEU A 17 14.93 -31.19 -15.88
CA LEU A 17 16.23 -31.85 -15.65
C LEU A 17 17.14 -31.03 -14.73
N ALA A 18 17.08 -29.69 -14.79
CA ALA A 18 17.88 -28.81 -13.94
C ALA A 18 17.54 -28.92 -12.43
N THR A 19 16.32 -29.30 -12.08
CA THR A 19 15.90 -29.45 -10.67
C THR A 19 16.12 -30.84 -10.09
N ALA A 20 16.43 -31.83 -10.93
CA ALA A 20 16.64 -33.24 -10.54
C ALA A 20 15.52 -33.84 -9.66
N SER A 21 14.31 -33.27 -9.70
CA SER A 21 13.17 -33.72 -8.91
C SER A 21 12.31 -34.71 -9.72
N GLY A 22 12.43 -36.00 -9.39
CA GLY A 22 11.63 -37.05 -10.01
C GLY A 22 10.12 -36.85 -9.79
N ASP A 23 9.73 -36.36 -8.61
CA ASP A 23 8.33 -36.13 -8.27
C ASP A 23 7.72 -34.98 -9.09
N ALA A 24 8.47 -33.89 -9.30
CA ALA A 24 8.06 -32.79 -10.16
C ALA A 24 7.91 -33.24 -11.62
N ALA A 25 8.87 -34.04 -12.13
CA ALA A 25 8.79 -34.58 -13.48
C ALA A 25 7.57 -35.49 -13.66
N LEU A 26 7.32 -36.44 -12.76
CA LEU A 26 6.16 -37.33 -12.81
C LEU A 26 4.84 -36.56 -12.73
N LEU A 27 4.76 -35.56 -11.85
CA LEU A 27 3.58 -34.70 -11.74
C LEU A 27 3.33 -33.92 -13.03
N TYR A 28 4.37 -33.32 -13.60
CA TYR A 28 4.28 -32.59 -14.87
C TYR A 28 3.80 -33.48 -16.02
N LEU A 29 4.33 -34.70 -16.15
CA LEU A 29 3.91 -35.65 -17.17
C LEU A 29 2.44 -36.04 -16.99
N SER A 30 1.99 -36.25 -15.75
CA SER A 30 0.59 -36.57 -15.45
C SER A 30 -0.36 -35.42 -15.81
N LEU A 31 0.03 -34.18 -15.49
CA LEU A 31 -0.72 -32.98 -15.85
C LEU A 31 -0.79 -32.80 -17.38
N ARG A 32 0.31 -33.07 -18.11
CA ARG A 32 0.34 -33.03 -19.59
C ARG A 32 -0.50 -34.13 -20.24
N CYS A 33 -0.78 -35.22 -19.54
CA CYS A 33 -1.74 -36.23 -19.97
C CYS A 33 -3.22 -35.80 -19.76
N GLY A 34 -3.46 -34.60 -19.22
CA GLY A 34 -4.81 -34.07 -18.97
C GLY A 34 -5.40 -34.45 -17.62
N ASN A 35 -4.64 -35.06 -16.71
CA ASN A 35 -5.10 -35.33 -15.35
C ASN A 35 -5.12 -34.05 -14.52
N THR A 36 -6.06 -33.94 -13.59
CA THR A 36 -6.02 -32.94 -12.51
C THR A 36 -4.94 -33.27 -11.48
N ALA A 37 -4.54 -32.30 -10.64
CA ALA A 37 -3.52 -32.54 -9.61
C ALA A 37 -3.96 -33.61 -8.59
N GLU A 38 -5.26 -33.69 -8.28
CA GLU A 38 -5.82 -34.69 -7.37
C GLU A 38 -5.81 -36.10 -7.99
N GLU A 39 -6.19 -36.22 -9.26
CA GLU A 39 -6.10 -37.48 -10.01
C GLU A 39 -4.65 -37.93 -10.19
N ALA A 40 -3.74 -36.98 -10.47
CA ALA A 40 -2.32 -37.26 -10.56
C ALA A 40 -1.75 -37.74 -9.21
N ALA A 41 -2.16 -37.14 -8.11
CA ALA A 41 -1.74 -37.57 -6.78
C ALA A 41 -2.25 -38.98 -6.45
N ALA A 42 -3.49 -39.29 -6.80
CA ALA A 42 -4.06 -40.62 -6.61
C ALA A 42 -3.36 -41.68 -7.48
N GLN A 43 -3.08 -41.37 -8.76
CA GLN A 43 -2.42 -42.28 -9.70
C GLN A 43 -0.94 -42.52 -9.35
N LEU A 44 -0.23 -41.47 -8.94
CA LEU A 44 1.19 -41.52 -8.58
C LEU A 44 1.42 -41.89 -7.11
N GLN A 45 0.35 -42.12 -6.34
CA GLN A 45 0.39 -42.38 -4.90
C GLN A 45 1.19 -41.32 -4.13
N PHE A 46 1.02 -40.05 -4.50
CA PHE A 46 1.66 -38.95 -3.80
C PHE A 46 0.97 -38.70 -2.47
N THR A 47 1.78 -38.55 -1.42
CA THR A 47 1.29 -37.96 -0.17
C THR A 47 0.97 -36.48 -0.41
N PRO A 48 0.09 -35.85 0.39
CA PRO A 48 -0.21 -34.42 0.27
C PRO A 48 1.05 -33.54 0.33
N THR A 49 2.03 -33.92 1.14
CA THR A 49 3.33 -33.24 1.24
C THR A 49 4.17 -33.36 -0.03
N ARG A 50 4.25 -34.57 -0.63
CA ARG A 50 4.98 -34.78 -1.89
C ARG A 50 4.34 -34.04 -3.04
N LEU A 51 3.01 -34.06 -3.12
CA LEU A 51 2.26 -33.29 -4.10
C LEU A 51 2.54 -31.79 -3.97
N SER A 52 2.53 -31.26 -2.74
CA SER A 52 2.82 -29.86 -2.47
C SER A 52 4.25 -29.48 -2.89
N CYS A 53 5.26 -30.28 -2.51
CA CYS A 53 6.65 -30.01 -2.88
C CYS A 53 6.91 -30.13 -4.39
N ALA A 54 6.40 -31.19 -5.03
CA ALA A 54 6.47 -31.36 -6.47
C ALA A 54 5.78 -30.20 -7.19
N GLY A 55 4.64 -29.77 -6.67
CA GLY A 55 3.89 -28.64 -7.18
C GLY A 55 4.63 -27.32 -7.09
N ALA A 56 5.19 -27.02 -5.91
CA ALA A 56 6.01 -25.83 -5.69
C ALA A 56 7.22 -25.80 -6.64
N THR A 57 7.85 -26.94 -6.86
CA THR A 57 8.98 -27.07 -7.81
C THR A 57 8.55 -26.72 -9.24
N LEU A 58 7.40 -27.25 -9.69
CA LEU A 58 6.90 -26.94 -11.03
C LEU A 58 6.47 -25.48 -11.20
N ARG A 59 5.90 -24.87 -10.15
CA ARG A 59 5.56 -23.44 -10.14
C ARG A 59 6.80 -22.56 -10.20
N GLN A 60 7.83 -22.89 -9.44
CA GLN A 60 9.11 -22.17 -9.46
C GLN A 60 9.76 -22.21 -10.85
N LEU A 61 9.56 -23.29 -11.61
CA LEU A 61 10.05 -23.43 -12.98
C LEU A 61 9.15 -22.78 -14.04
N GLY A 62 7.99 -22.23 -13.63
CA GLY A 62 6.97 -21.70 -14.54
C GLY A 62 6.29 -22.78 -15.38
N LEU A 63 6.42 -24.05 -15.01
CA LEU A 63 5.89 -25.22 -15.73
C LEU A 63 4.49 -25.64 -15.28
N TRP A 64 4.09 -25.14 -14.11
CA TRP A 64 2.73 -25.26 -13.64
C TRP A 64 2.26 -23.88 -13.22
N ALA A 65 1.30 -23.34 -13.95
CA ALA A 65 0.67 -22.08 -13.57
C ALA A 65 -0.02 -22.28 -12.22
N GLU A 66 0.19 -21.34 -11.29
CA GLU A 66 -0.73 -21.14 -10.18
C GLU A 66 -2.14 -21.11 -10.79
N PRO A 67 -3.14 -21.86 -10.26
CA PRO A 67 -4.50 -21.65 -10.70
C PRO A 67 -4.78 -20.15 -10.61
N ALA A 68 -4.99 -19.51 -11.75
CA ALA A 68 -5.27 -18.08 -11.80
C ALA A 68 -6.47 -17.88 -10.90
N ARG A 69 -6.22 -17.25 -9.74
CA ARG A 69 -7.26 -16.99 -8.76
C ARG A 69 -8.37 -16.27 -9.50
N PRO A 70 -9.64 -16.71 -9.38
CA PRO A 70 -10.73 -16.08 -10.11
C PRO A 70 -10.64 -14.58 -9.87
N ALA A 71 -10.40 -13.83 -10.95
CA ALA A 71 -10.34 -12.39 -10.88
C ALA A 71 -11.65 -11.92 -10.27
N VAL A 72 -11.57 -11.15 -9.19
CA VAL A 72 -12.73 -10.60 -8.50
C VAL A 72 -13.56 -9.84 -9.55
N ILE A 73 -14.69 -10.41 -9.98
CA ILE A 73 -15.56 -9.77 -10.98
C ILE A 73 -16.22 -8.58 -10.29
N ALA A 74 -15.75 -7.38 -10.63
CA ALA A 74 -16.28 -6.13 -10.10
C ALA A 74 -17.76 -5.96 -10.53
N GLY A 75 -18.70 -6.35 -9.67
CA GLY A 75 -20.14 -6.17 -9.90
C GLY A 75 -21.04 -7.05 -9.04
N GLU A 76 -20.58 -8.23 -8.63
CA GLU A 76 -21.38 -9.20 -7.87
C GLU A 76 -20.72 -9.53 -6.54
N ARG A 77 -20.79 -8.61 -5.57
CA ARG A 77 -20.41 -8.94 -4.20
C ARG A 77 -21.40 -9.98 -3.66
N PRO A 78 -20.96 -11.21 -3.33
CA PRO A 78 -21.85 -12.21 -2.78
C PRO A 78 -22.36 -11.74 -1.43
N VAL A 79 -23.67 -11.90 -1.22
CA VAL A 79 -24.30 -11.67 0.07
C VAL A 79 -24.29 -12.99 0.82
N TYR A 80 -23.33 -13.15 1.73
CA TYR A 80 -23.24 -14.36 2.54
C TYR A 80 -24.41 -14.46 3.53
N SER A 81 -25.02 -15.63 3.58
CA SER A 81 -26.08 -15.96 4.52
C SER A 81 -25.52 -16.49 5.84
N GLU A 82 -26.37 -16.61 6.87
CA GLU A 82 -25.96 -17.26 8.11
C GLU A 82 -25.66 -18.76 7.90
N LYS A 83 -26.32 -19.39 6.92
CA LYS A 83 -26.09 -20.80 6.58
C LYS A 83 -24.68 -20.99 6.03
N ASP A 84 -24.20 -20.07 5.20
CA ASP A 84 -22.87 -20.13 4.60
C ASP A 84 -21.79 -20.05 5.69
N VAL A 85 -22.01 -19.24 6.72
CA VAL A 85 -21.12 -19.15 7.88
C VAL A 85 -21.12 -20.47 8.66
N LEU A 86 -22.29 -21.06 8.93
CA LEU A 86 -22.38 -22.34 9.63
C LEU A 86 -21.71 -23.45 8.84
N GLU A 87 -21.98 -23.54 7.53
CA GLU A 87 -21.35 -24.51 6.64
C GLU A 87 -19.83 -24.36 6.62
N ALA A 88 -19.31 -23.13 6.49
CA ALA A 88 -17.87 -22.88 6.53
C ALA A 88 -17.24 -23.27 7.87
N MET A 89 -17.94 -23.02 8.99
CA MET A 89 -17.48 -23.41 10.32
C MET A 89 -17.48 -24.94 10.53
N ASP A 90 -18.42 -25.66 9.92
CA ASP A 90 -18.50 -27.12 10.05
C ASP A 90 -17.52 -27.84 9.12
N THR A 91 -17.37 -27.35 7.89
CA THR A 91 -16.64 -28.04 6.81
C THR A 91 -15.17 -27.61 6.72
N SER A 92 -14.84 -26.35 7.00
CA SER A 92 -13.49 -25.81 6.79
C SER A 92 -12.72 -25.68 8.11
N ASN A 93 -11.68 -26.52 8.26
CA ASN A 93 -10.75 -26.38 9.37
C ASN A 93 -9.95 -25.08 9.29
N ASP A 94 -9.54 -24.69 8.08
CA ASP A 94 -8.73 -23.49 7.85
C ASP A 94 -9.53 -22.22 8.20
N PHE A 95 -10.82 -22.18 7.87
CA PHE A 95 -11.68 -21.07 8.25
C PHE A 95 -11.86 -20.97 9.77
N ARG A 96 -12.00 -22.11 10.48
CA ARG A 96 -12.06 -22.12 11.95
C ARG A 96 -10.77 -21.62 12.60
N LEU A 97 -9.61 -22.01 12.06
CA LEU A 97 -8.31 -21.53 12.53
C LEU A 97 -8.15 -20.03 12.29
N LEU A 98 -8.52 -19.56 11.09
CA LEU A 98 -8.52 -18.13 10.75
C LEU A 98 -9.43 -17.34 11.69
N TYR A 99 -10.65 -17.83 11.93
CA TYR A 99 -11.58 -17.21 12.86
C TYR A 99 -10.99 -17.06 14.26
N GLY A 100 -10.42 -18.14 14.81
CA GLY A 100 -9.75 -18.12 16.12
C GLY A 100 -8.59 -17.13 16.17
N GLU A 101 -7.79 -17.06 15.10
CA GLU A 101 -6.68 -16.12 15.01
C GLU A 101 -7.15 -14.66 14.92
N VAL A 102 -8.18 -14.36 14.13
CA VAL A 102 -8.75 -13.02 14.03
C VAL A 102 -9.38 -12.58 15.35
N GLN A 103 -10.06 -13.48 16.07
CA GLN A 103 -10.57 -13.20 17.42
C GLN A 103 -9.43 -12.88 18.39
N ARG A 104 -8.36 -13.68 18.37
CA ARG A 104 -7.16 -13.47 19.20
C ARG A 104 -6.53 -12.10 18.91
N LEU A 105 -6.41 -11.74 17.63
CA LEU A 105 -5.87 -10.45 17.22
C LEU A 105 -6.77 -9.29 17.66
N LEU A 106 -8.08 -9.40 17.51
CA LEU A 106 -9.01 -8.32 17.87
C LEU A 106 -9.40 -8.31 19.35
N GLY A 107 -9.02 -9.33 20.12
CA GLY A 107 -9.29 -9.45 21.55
C GLY A 107 -10.78 -9.56 21.89
N ARG A 108 -11.60 -10.03 20.96
CA ARG A 108 -13.05 -10.18 21.12
C ARG A 108 -13.61 -11.23 20.16
N SER A 109 -14.81 -11.70 20.46
CA SER A 109 -15.57 -12.51 19.52
C SER A 109 -16.09 -11.70 18.33
N LEU A 110 -16.29 -12.38 17.20
CA LEU A 110 -16.99 -11.84 16.03
C LEU A 110 -18.44 -12.29 16.07
N ASN A 111 -19.35 -11.40 15.67
CA ASN A 111 -20.75 -11.78 15.45
C ASN A 111 -20.95 -12.36 14.03
N THR A 112 -22.16 -12.83 13.75
CA THR A 112 -22.50 -13.44 12.45
C THR A 112 -22.26 -12.52 11.25
N GLU A 113 -22.54 -11.22 11.38
CA GLU A 113 -22.29 -10.25 10.31
C GLU A 113 -20.79 -10.04 10.04
N GLU A 114 -19.98 -10.07 11.08
CA GLU A 114 -18.52 -9.99 10.97
C GLU A 114 -17.91 -11.28 10.42
N LEU A 115 -18.51 -12.44 10.72
CA LEU A 115 -18.13 -13.70 10.11
C LEU A 115 -18.44 -13.74 8.62
N LYS A 116 -19.58 -13.16 8.18
CA LYS A 116 -19.88 -12.99 6.75
C LYS A 116 -18.82 -12.13 6.04
N ILE A 117 -18.34 -11.07 6.69
CA ILE A 117 -17.24 -10.24 6.18
C ILE A 117 -15.94 -11.06 6.10
N LEU A 118 -15.61 -11.82 7.15
CA LEU A 118 -14.40 -12.66 7.15
C LEU A 118 -14.46 -13.74 6.06
N LEU A 119 -15.64 -14.31 5.82
CA LEU A 119 -15.90 -15.27 4.75
C LEU A 119 -15.67 -14.65 3.37
N SER A 120 -16.03 -13.37 3.20
CA SER A 120 -15.76 -12.64 1.96
C SER A 120 -14.26 -12.51 1.66
N PHE A 121 -13.41 -12.41 2.67
CA PHE A 121 -11.96 -12.33 2.46
C PHE A 121 -11.41 -13.62 1.85
N VAL A 122 -11.92 -14.77 2.29
CA VAL A 122 -11.46 -16.08 1.82
C VAL A 122 -12.13 -16.47 0.51
N HIS A 123 -13.46 -16.44 0.44
CA HIS A 123 -14.20 -16.99 -0.70
C HIS A 123 -14.33 -16.01 -1.87
N TYR A 124 -14.48 -14.71 -1.58
CA TYR A 124 -14.69 -13.72 -2.63
C TYR A 124 -13.40 -13.02 -3.05
N LEU A 125 -12.59 -12.55 -2.10
CA LEU A 125 -11.29 -11.94 -2.39
C LEU A 125 -10.19 -12.98 -2.63
N GLY A 126 -10.42 -14.24 -2.21
CA GLY A 126 -9.46 -15.33 -2.38
C GLY A 126 -8.19 -15.16 -1.56
N LEU A 127 -8.18 -14.30 -0.54
CA LEU A 127 -6.97 -14.02 0.24
C LEU A 127 -6.57 -15.24 1.10
N PRO A 128 -5.30 -15.63 1.12
CA PRO A 128 -4.81 -16.67 2.02
C PRO A 128 -5.02 -16.31 3.48
N THR A 129 -5.24 -17.31 4.33
CA THR A 129 -5.51 -17.10 5.77
C THR A 129 -4.41 -16.30 6.46
N GLU A 130 -3.17 -16.56 6.11
CA GLU A 130 -1.97 -15.91 6.65
C GLU A 130 -1.90 -14.45 6.24
N VAL A 131 -2.26 -14.13 4.99
CA VAL A 131 -2.33 -12.75 4.49
C VAL A 131 -3.44 -11.99 5.20
N ILE A 132 -4.58 -12.62 5.47
CA ILE A 132 -5.68 -12.01 6.25
C ILE A 132 -5.21 -11.71 7.68
N SER A 133 -4.49 -12.61 8.35
CA SER A 133 -3.94 -12.35 9.69
C SER A 133 -2.96 -11.18 9.71
N VAL A 134 -2.10 -11.07 8.68
CA VAL A 134 -1.18 -9.93 8.51
C VAL A 134 -1.94 -8.64 8.24
N LEU A 135 -2.95 -8.66 7.38
CA LEU A 135 -3.84 -7.53 7.09
C LEU A 135 -4.50 -7.00 8.37
N VAL A 136 -5.10 -7.88 9.19
CA VAL A 136 -5.75 -7.49 10.45
C VAL A 136 -4.74 -6.84 11.40
N SER A 137 -3.54 -7.39 11.50
CA SER A 137 -2.45 -6.83 12.31
C SER A 137 -2.02 -5.45 11.81
N TYR A 138 -1.83 -5.30 10.50
CA TYR A 138 -1.53 -4.02 9.86
C TYR A 138 -2.61 -2.97 10.14
N CYS A 139 -3.90 -3.29 9.96
CA CYS A 139 -5.00 -2.36 10.25
C CYS A 139 -5.00 -1.92 11.72
N LYS A 140 -4.71 -2.82 12.66
CA LYS A 140 -4.60 -2.49 14.09
C LYS A 140 -3.45 -1.52 14.35
N ASP A 141 -2.28 -1.80 13.80
CA ASP A 141 -1.09 -0.96 14.01
C ASP A 141 -1.29 0.43 13.40
N ARG A 142 -1.92 0.52 12.22
CA ARG A 142 -2.30 1.81 11.61
C ARG A 142 -3.32 2.58 12.45
N ALA A 143 -4.30 1.90 13.04
CA ALA A 143 -5.26 2.55 13.94
C ALA A 143 -4.56 3.12 15.18
N LYS A 144 -3.63 2.37 15.78
CA LYS A 144 -2.82 2.83 16.92
C LYS A 144 -1.92 4.01 16.56
N GLN A 145 -1.27 3.98 15.39
CA GLN A 145 -0.44 5.09 14.89
C GLN A 145 -1.27 6.39 14.75
N ARG A 146 -2.55 6.28 14.40
CA ARG A 146 -3.48 7.42 14.35
C ARG A 146 -4.04 7.83 15.72
N GLY A 147 -3.59 7.21 16.80
CA GLY A 147 -4.01 7.52 18.17
C GLY A 147 -5.27 6.79 18.65
N SER A 148 -5.77 5.81 17.89
CA SER A 148 -6.89 4.98 18.35
C SER A 148 -6.44 3.97 19.41
N LEU A 149 -7.12 3.96 20.55
CA LEU A 149 -6.97 2.92 21.58
C LEU A 149 -7.84 1.69 21.28
N ARG A 150 -8.78 1.80 20.34
CA ARG A 150 -9.70 0.72 19.96
C ARG A 150 -9.20 0.00 18.72
N ASN A 151 -9.41 -1.31 18.69
CA ASN A 151 -9.20 -2.11 17.49
C ASN A 151 -10.15 -1.67 16.36
N PRO A 152 -9.70 -1.72 15.09
CA PRO A 152 -10.53 -1.37 13.95
C PRO A 152 -11.74 -2.31 13.83
N SER A 153 -12.84 -1.80 13.27
CA SER A 153 -14.00 -2.63 12.94
C SER A 153 -13.71 -3.53 11.74
N LEU A 154 -14.39 -4.67 11.64
CA LEU A 154 -14.26 -5.57 10.48
C LEU A 154 -14.59 -4.88 9.16
N ARG A 155 -15.56 -3.95 9.14
CA ARG A 155 -15.86 -3.12 7.95
C ARG A 155 -14.72 -2.18 7.55
N THR A 156 -13.89 -1.76 8.50
CA THR A 156 -12.70 -0.95 8.19
C THR A 156 -11.60 -1.85 7.59
N ILE A 157 -11.41 -3.02 8.19
CA ILE A 157 -10.47 -4.04 7.68
C ILE A 157 -10.89 -4.49 6.28
N GLU A 158 -12.18 -4.66 6.03
CA GLU A 158 -12.74 -5.03 4.73
C GLU A 158 -12.33 -4.07 3.63
N LYS A 159 -12.45 -2.75 3.85
CA LYS A 159 -12.01 -1.76 2.85
C LYS A 159 -10.53 -1.93 2.49
N GLU A 160 -9.69 -2.23 3.48
CA GLU A 160 -8.28 -2.48 3.27
C GLU A 160 -8.05 -3.83 2.56
N ALA A 161 -8.84 -4.86 2.88
CA ALA A 161 -8.80 -6.17 2.23
C ALA A 161 -9.10 -6.05 0.72
N PHE A 162 -10.13 -5.28 0.38
CA PHE A 162 -10.47 -4.97 -1.01
C PHE A 162 -9.33 -4.24 -1.72
N HIS A 163 -8.75 -3.23 -1.08
CA HIS A 163 -7.59 -2.53 -1.64
C HIS A 163 -6.40 -3.48 -1.85
N TRP A 164 -6.13 -4.37 -0.89
CA TRP A 164 -5.06 -5.37 -1.02
C TRP A 164 -5.32 -6.31 -2.19
N ALA A 165 -6.54 -6.83 -2.31
CA ALA A 165 -6.92 -7.69 -3.43
C ALA A 165 -6.80 -6.97 -4.78
N GLU A 166 -7.31 -5.74 -4.90
CA GLU A 166 -7.21 -4.91 -6.12
C GLU A 166 -5.75 -4.57 -6.49
N ALA A 167 -4.89 -4.39 -5.48
CA ALA A 167 -3.47 -4.12 -5.66
C ALA A 167 -2.62 -5.40 -5.85
N GLY A 168 -3.22 -6.60 -5.85
CA GLY A 168 -2.50 -7.87 -5.95
C GLY A 168 -1.63 -8.20 -4.73
N ILE A 169 -1.98 -7.69 -3.56
CA ILE A 169 -1.30 -7.93 -2.28
C ILE A 169 -1.93 -9.16 -1.63
N ASP A 170 -1.61 -10.32 -2.18
CA ASP A 170 -2.28 -11.58 -1.84
C ASP A 170 -1.31 -12.70 -1.45
N THR A 171 -0.05 -12.33 -1.22
CA THR A 171 1.04 -13.16 -0.69
C THR A 171 1.68 -12.49 0.53
N LEU A 172 2.38 -13.26 1.36
CA LEU A 172 3.08 -12.71 2.54
C LEU A 172 4.21 -11.76 2.13
N GLU A 173 4.89 -12.06 1.03
CA GLU A 173 5.95 -11.25 0.46
C GLU A 173 5.42 -9.91 -0.03
N ALA A 174 4.33 -9.91 -0.81
CA ALA A 174 3.69 -8.69 -1.28
C ALA A 174 3.16 -7.85 -0.10
N ALA A 175 2.52 -8.49 0.88
CA ALA A 175 2.05 -7.83 2.10
C ALA A 175 3.21 -7.20 2.89
N GLY A 176 4.31 -7.93 3.07
CA GLY A 176 5.52 -7.44 3.74
C GLY A 176 6.13 -6.23 3.03
N ALA A 177 6.30 -6.30 1.71
CA ALA A 177 6.82 -5.20 0.90
C ALA A 177 5.91 -3.95 0.98
N TYR A 178 4.60 -4.16 0.89
CA TYR A 178 3.62 -3.09 1.04
C TYR A 178 3.72 -2.42 2.42
N ILE A 179 3.69 -3.21 3.50
CA ILE A 179 3.79 -2.70 4.87
C ILE A 179 5.09 -1.93 5.08
N GLN A 180 6.21 -2.44 4.56
CA GLN A 180 7.51 -1.76 4.65
C GLN A 180 7.48 -0.40 3.94
N SER A 181 6.89 -0.32 2.73
CA SER A 181 6.71 0.93 2.00
C SER A 181 5.83 1.92 2.77
N GLN A 182 4.72 1.45 3.35
CA GLN A 182 3.83 2.28 4.16
C GLN A 182 4.52 2.80 5.44
N ASN A 183 5.29 1.95 6.12
CA ASN A 183 6.06 2.34 7.29
C ASN A 183 7.13 3.37 6.95
N PHE A 184 7.86 3.17 5.84
CA PHE A 184 8.83 4.15 5.36
C PHE A 184 8.18 5.50 5.07
N ARG A 185 7.03 5.50 4.38
CA ARG A 185 6.25 6.72 4.11
C ARG A 185 5.80 7.40 5.40
N ALA A 186 5.35 6.63 6.40
CA ALA A 186 4.95 7.14 7.71
C ALA A 186 6.14 7.75 8.49
N SER A 187 7.32 7.12 8.46
CA SER A 187 8.54 7.66 9.07
C SER A 187 8.96 8.97 8.44
N ARG A 188 8.94 9.05 7.10
CA ARG A 188 9.22 10.30 6.36
C ARG A 188 8.22 11.39 6.69
N LEU A 189 6.94 11.05 6.83
CA LEU A 189 5.91 12.02 7.24
C LEU A 189 6.16 12.53 8.66
N HIS A 190 6.56 11.66 9.58
CA HIS A 190 6.88 12.04 10.95
C HIS A 190 8.11 12.95 11.03
N GLU A 191 9.16 12.63 10.27
CA GLU A 191 10.36 13.47 10.15
C GLU A 191 10.04 14.86 9.56
N LEU A 192 9.16 14.90 8.55
CA LEU A 192 8.64 16.15 7.99
C LEU A 192 7.88 16.95 9.06
N MET A 193 6.99 16.32 9.83
CA MET A 193 6.27 17.00 10.92
C MET A 193 7.23 17.57 11.96
N ASN A 194 8.29 16.83 12.31
CA ASN A 194 9.34 17.31 13.22
C ASN A 194 10.07 18.53 12.65
N THR A 195 10.37 18.53 11.34
CA THR A 195 10.98 19.66 10.63
C THR A 195 10.09 20.90 10.65
N LEU A 196 8.78 20.71 10.47
CA LEU A 196 7.77 21.78 10.56
C LEU A 196 7.42 22.18 12.01
N GLN A 197 8.07 21.56 13.01
CA GLN A 197 7.82 21.75 14.44
C GLN A 197 6.37 21.45 14.87
N ILE A 198 5.68 20.56 14.15
CA ILE A 198 4.33 20.11 14.50
C ILE A 198 4.44 18.95 15.49
N ARG A 199 4.09 19.20 16.76
CA ARG A 199 4.14 18.21 17.84
C ARG A 199 2.78 18.01 18.50
N GLY A 200 2.53 16.80 19.01
CA GLY A 200 1.37 16.48 19.84
C GLY A 200 0.03 16.41 19.10
N ARG A 201 0.02 16.48 17.76
CA ARG A 201 -1.19 16.30 16.93
C ARG A 201 -0.87 15.56 15.66
N ASN A 202 -1.89 14.96 15.06
CA ASN A 202 -1.82 14.41 13.70
C ASN A 202 -2.12 15.52 12.67
N LEU A 203 -1.66 15.31 11.44
CA LEU A 203 -2.06 16.13 10.31
C LEU A 203 -3.53 15.86 9.95
N THR A 204 -4.23 16.90 9.52
CA THR A 204 -5.54 16.71 8.88
C THR A 204 -5.36 16.10 7.48
N PRO A 205 -6.41 15.49 6.89
CA PRO A 205 -6.33 14.93 5.53
C PRO A 205 -5.95 15.95 4.44
N ALA A 206 -6.13 17.25 4.68
CA ALA A 206 -5.70 18.30 3.76
C ALA A 206 -4.21 18.63 3.92
N GLU A 207 -3.73 18.70 5.17
CA GLU A 207 -2.31 18.91 5.48
C GLU A 207 -1.44 17.71 5.05
N GLU A 208 -1.93 16.49 5.28
CA GLU A 208 -1.26 15.26 4.86
C GLU A 208 -1.08 15.22 3.34
N ARG A 209 -2.05 15.72 2.54
CA ARG A 209 -1.91 15.83 1.09
C ARG A 209 -0.75 16.72 0.66
N TYR A 210 -0.59 17.88 1.30
CA TYR A 210 0.56 18.75 1.05
C TYR A 210 1.87 18.04 1.42
N ALA A 211 1.97 17.53 2.65
CA ALA A 211 3.17 16.87 3.13
C ALA A 211 3.58 15.69 2.22
N LEU A 212 2.62 14.84 1.86
CA LEU A 212 2.85 13.71 0.96
C LEU A 212 3.28 14.17 -0.43
N SER A 213 2.65 15.19 -1.00
CA SER A 213 3.06 15.74 -2.31
C SER A 213 4.52 16.23 -2.30
N TRP A 214 4.98 16.82 -1.20
CA TRP A 214 6.36 17.32 -1.10
C TRP A 214 7.36 16.17 -0.99
N LEU A 215 6.99 15.09 -0.31
CA LEU A 215 7.78 13.86 -0.25
C LEU A 215 7.83 13.17 -1.62
N ASP A 216 6.70 13.12 -2.34
CA ASP A 216 6.58 12.51 -3.66
C ASP A 216 7.35 13.32 -4.72
N MET A 217 7.49 14.64 -4.55
CA MET A 217 8.41 15.48 -5.34
C MET A 217 9.90 15.19 -5.04
N GLY A 218 10.23 14.36 -4.05
CA GLY A 218 11.60 13.97 -3.73
C GLY A 218 12.39 15.04 -2.98
N PHE A 219 11.72 16.00 -2.32
CA PHE A 219 12.45 17.00 -1.53
C PHE A 219 13.08 16.37 -0.28
N PRO A 220 14.38 16.60 -0.03
CA PRO A 220 15.02 16.23 1.23
C PRO A 220 14.58 17.18 2.37
N MET A 221 14.69 16.73 3.62
CA MET A 221 14.16 17.45 4.78
C MET A 221 14.85 18.78 5.04
N ASP A 222 16.13 18.89 4.70
CA ASP A 222 16.91 20.12 4.77
C ASP A 222 16.36 21.20 3.83
N VAL A 223 15.93 20.84 2.62
CA VAL A 223 15.25 21.75 1.68
C VAL A 223 13.87 22.15 2.22
N ILE A 224 13.13 21.20 2.78
CA ILE A 224 11.84 21.49 3.43
C ILE A 224 12.03 22.44 4.61
N ALA A 225 13.09 22.29 5.39
CA ALA A 225 13.43 23.19 6.50
C ALA A 225 13.69 24.63 6.02
N ILE A 226 14.38 24.80 4.88
CA ILE A 226 14.61 26.12 4.28
C ILE A 226 13.27 26.75 3.82
N ALA A 227 12.40 25.96 3.19
CA ALA A 227 11.07 26.45 2.79
C ALA A 227 10.21 26.83 4.02
N TYR A 228 10.31 26.06 5.10
CA TYR A 228 9.62 26.33 6.35
C TYR A 228 10.09 27.64 6.98
N GLU A 229 11.41 27.83 7.13
CA GLU A 229 12.01 29.05 7.68
C GLU A 229 11.55 30.30 6.89
N ARG A 230 11.60 30.25 5.56
CA ARG A 230 11.14 31.34 4.69
C ARG A 230 9.65 31.61 4.84
N THR A 231 8.84 30.57 4.99
CA THR A 231 7.40 30.71 5.22
C THR A 231 7.14 31.42 6.54
N CYS A 232 7.83 31.03 7.61
CA CYS A 232 7.71 31.66 8.92
C CYS A 232 8.15 33.13 8.89
N LEU A 233 9.27 33.45 8.23
CA LEU A 233 9.76 34.83 8.10
C LEU A 233 8.78 35.74 7.34
N ASN A 234 8.14 35.22 6.29
CA ASN A 234 7.27 36.03 5.43
C ASN A 234 5.81 36.11 5.91
N THR A 235 5.32 35.10 6.62
CA THR A 235 3.90 35.00 7.01
C THR A 235 3.67 35.06 8.52
N GLY A 236 4.73 35.11 9.34
CA GLY A 236 4.65 35.12 10.80
C GLY A 236 4.41 33.74 11.43
N GLY A 237 4.36 32.67 10.63
CA GLY A 237 4.16 31.30 11.11
C GLY A 237 4.08 30.28 9.97
N MET A 238 3.60 29.08 10.28
CA MET A 238 3.41 28.03 9.28
C MET A 238 2.20 28.33 8.39
N SER A 239 2.41 28.37 7.07
CA SER A 239 1.35 28.52 6.08
C SER A 239 1.49 27.46 4.98
N TRP A 240 0.64 26.44 5.00
CA TRP A 240 0.65 25.34 4.02
C TRP A 240 0.57 25.83 2.56
N PRO A 241 -0.36 26.74 2.18
CA PRO A 241 -0.45 27.20 0.80
C PRO A 241 0.78 28.01 0.36
N TYR A 242 1.35 28.81 1.27
CA TYR A 242 2.53 29.64 0.97
C TYR A 242 3.77 28.77 0.78
N MET A 243 4.01 27.84 1.72
CA MET A 243 5.12 26.89 1.63
C MET A 243 5.00 26.02 0.40
N ASN A 244 3.78 25.58 0.05
CA ASN A 244 3.54 24.82 -1.17
C ASN A 244 3.93 25.61 -2.43
N LYS A 245 3.65 26.92 -2.52
CA LYS A 245 4.08 27.75 -3.65
C LYS A 245 5.59 27.83 -3.79
N ILE A 246 6.32 27.95 -2.67
CA ILE A 246 7.79 27.93 -2.67
C ILE A 246 8.29 26.60 -3.25
N LEU A 247 7.82 25.49 -2.69
CA LEU A 247 8.26 24.15 -3.08
C LEU A 247 7.88 23.81 -4.53
N GLN A 248 6.71 24.25 -5.00
CA GLN A 248 6.33 24.12 -6.42
C GLN A 248 7.28 24.92 -7.32
N SER A 249 7.58 26.17 -7.00
CA SER A 249 8.52 26.99 -7.78
C SER A 249 9.92 26.36 -7.82
N TRP A 250 10.38 25.74 -6.73
CA TRP A 250 11.67 25.03 -6.70
C TRP A 250 11.64 23.73 -7.49
N ASN A 251 10.53 23.00 -7.45
CA ASN A 251 10.33 21.79 -8.23
C ASN A 251 10.39 22.10 -9.73
N GLU A 252 9.69 23.15 -10.16
CA GLU A 252 9.71 23.63 -11.55
C GLU A 252 11.09 24.10 -12.00
N SER A 253 11.86 24.70 -11.08
CA SER A 253 13.22 25.17 -11.35
C SER A 253 14.29 24.08 -11.21
N GLY A 254 13.90 22.86 -10.81
CA GLY A 254 14.82 21.74 -10.59
C GLY A 254 15.71 21.87 -9.34
N PHE A 255 15.40 22.76 -8.40
CA PHE A 255 16.18 22.95 -7.18
C PHE A 255 15.81 21.91 -6.13
N LYS A 256 16.62 20.85 -6.01
CA LYS A 256 16.39 19.70 -5.13
C LYS A 256 17.40 19.59 -3.99
N THR A 257 18.46 20.38 -4.01
CA THR A 257 19.46 20.42 -2.94
C THR A 257 19.48 21.78 -2.24
N PRO A 258 19.94 21.86 -0.97
CA PRO A 258 20.08 23.13 -0.26
C PRO A 258 20.92 24.15 -1.03
N ASP A 259 22.00 23.72 -1.67
CA ASP A 259 22.90 24.61 -2.42
C ASP A 259 22.23 25.19 -3.66
N GLN A 260 21.45 24.37 -4.38
CA GLN A 260 20.65 24.82 -5.52
C GLN A 260 19.59 25.82 -5.09
N VAL A 261 18.92 25.59 -3.96
CA VAL A 261 17.92 26.52 -3.42
C VAL A 261 18.57 27.83 -2.98
N ARG A 262 19.72 27.79 -2.30
CA ARG A 262 20.43 29.01 -1.85
C ARG A 262 21.01 29.83 -3.00
N SER A 263 21.48 29.16 -4.06
CA SER A 263 22.15 29.81 -5.20
C SER A 263 21.17 30.23 -6.29
N GLY A 264 20.22 29.35 -6.61
CA GLY A 264 19.27 29.49 -7.72
C GLY A 264 17.99 30.23 -7.32
N ASP A 265 17.52 30.06 -6.09
CA ASP A 265 16.41 30.87 -5.56
C ASP A 265 16.92 32.13 -4.84
N ARG A 266 17.88 32.81 -5.49
CA ARG A 266 18.10 34.24 -5.32
C ARG A 266 17.00 34.99 -6.06
N LYS A 267 15.73 34.77 -5.71
CA LYS A 267 14.68 35.67 -6.16
C LYS A 267 14.78 36.96 -5.36
N SER A 268 15.24 37.99 -6.07
CA SER A 268 14.52 39.25 -6.16
C SER A 268 14.03 39.74 -4.80
N GLY A 269 14.97 40.24 -3.99
CA GLY A 269 14.62 41.13 -2.90
C GLY A 269 13.65 42.15 -3.46
N THR A 270 12.45 42.17 -2.88
CA THR A 270 11.39 43.15 -3.07
C THR A 270 11.92 44.44 -3.70
N GLN A 271 11.83 44.54 -5.04
CA GLN A 271 11.49 45.80 -5.68
C GLN A 271 10.05 46.09 -5.22
N ASN A 272 9.90 46.50 -3.97
CA ASN A 272 8.93 47.54 -3.70
C ASN A 272 9.51 48.72 -4.44
N GLY A 273 9.01 48.94 -5.66
CA GLY A 273 9.27 50.17 -6.36
C GLY A 273 9.01 51.29 -5.37
N SER A 274 10.07 52.02 -5.03
CA SER A 274 9.91 53.41 -4.67
C SER A 274 9.12 54.03 -5.82
N ARG A 275 7.80 54.10 -5.67
CA ARG A 275 6.97 54.97 -6.50
C ARG A 275 7.55 56.35 -6.25
N GLN A 276 8.37 56.83 -7.19
CA GLN A 276 8.73 58.23 -7.23
C GLN A 276 7.39 58.96 -7.32
N LEU A 277 7.04 59.65 -6.23
CA LEU A 277 5.85 60.49 -6.17
C LEU A 277 5.98 61.50 -7.31
N ASP A 278 5.05 61.47 -8.25
CA ASP A 278 5.02 62.38 -9.38
C ASP A 278 4.94 63.83 -8.87
N ALA A 279 5.41 64.80 -9.68
CA ALA A 279 5.49 66.21 -9.29
C ALA A 279 4.15 66.78 -8.78
N ASP A 280 3.03 66.23 -9.26
CA ASP A 280 1.68 66.60 -8.84
C ASP A 280 1.31 66.08 -7.43
N GLU A 281 1.82 64.89 -7.04
CA GLU A 281 1.63 64.32 -5.70
C GLU A 281 2.47 65.09 -4.67
N GLN A 282 3.66 65.56 -5.04
CA GLN A 282 4.51 66.40 -4.18
C GLN A 282 3.92 67.81 -3.98
N ALA A 283 3.33 68.39 -5.03
CA ALA A 283 2.65 69.69 -4.95
C ALA A 283 1.38 69.64 -4.08
N ALA A 284 0.65 68.52 -4.09
CA ALA A 284 -0.53 68.32 -3.25
C ALA A 284 -0.18 68.21 -1.75
N ILE A 285 0.91 67.52 -1.42
CA ILE A 285 1.38 67.37 -0.02
C ILE A 285 1.91 68.69 0.54
N ALA A 286 2.65 69.46 -0.26
CA ALA A 286 3.13 70.79 0.14
C ALA A 286 1.99 71.77 0.44
N LYS A 287 0.89 71.67 -0.32
CA LYS A 287 -0.31 72.52 -0.13
C LYS A 287 -1.11 72.17 1.12
N MET A 288 -1.06 70.91 1.58
CA MET A 288 -1.69 70.49 2.85
C MET A 288 -0.90 70.92 4.09
N LEU A 289 0.42 71.07 4.00
CA LEU A 289 1.29 71.42 5.14
C LEU A 289 1.41 72.94 5.40
N GLN A 290 1.02 73.79 4.45
CA GLN A 290 1.02 75.25 4.61
C GLN A 290 -0.36 75.84 4.98
N GLY A 291 -1.34 74.99 5.27
CA GLY A 291 -2.71 75.37 5.61
C GLY A 291 -3.05 75.24 7.10
N VAL A 292 -2.13 75.60 8.00
CA VAL A 292 -2.40 75.81 9.44
C VAL A 292 -1.97 77.23 9.80
#